data_AF-A0A7T7ANU8-F1
#
_entry.id   AF-A0A7T7ANU8-F1
#
_cell.length_a   1.000
_cell.length_b   1.000
_cell.length_c   1.000
_cell.angle_alpha   90.00
_cell.angle_beta   90.00
_cell.angle_gamma   90.00
#
_symmetry.space_group_name_H-M   'P 1'
#
loop_
_entity.id
_entity.type
_entity.pdbx_description
1 polymer ?
#
loop_
_entity_poly.entity_id
_entity_poly.type
_entity_poly.pdbx_seq_one_letter_code
_entity_poly.pdbx_strand_id
1 'polypeptide(L)'
;MLVKKKENKGFTLLECIVGLAIIGILAAFLLPSLANALSLEIKTDNDKELISYSKHIMESIKSDIYNEKTIGITNDLKKEFKFEYSINKTENLNKLKLDVWRVGNEEDIISYEVLLP
;
A
#
# COMPACT_ATOMS: atom_id res chain seq x y z
N MET A 1 40.15 -11.30 -54.86
CA MET A 1 39.07 -11.34 -53.85
C MET A 1 39.72 -11.17 -52.47
N LEU A 2 39.63 -9.99 -51.85
CA LEU A 2 40.27 -9.72 -50.56
C LEU A 2 39.30 -10.04 -49.42
N VAL A 3 39.59 -11.11 -48.67
CA VAL A 3 38.82 -11.51 -47.49
C VAL A 3 39.26 -10.64 -46.31
N LYS A 4 38.39 -9.75 -45.84
CA LYS A 4 38.65 -8.89 -44.68
C LYS A 4 38.51 -9.74 -43.40
N LYS A 5 39.63 -10.04 -42.74
CA LYS A 5 39.65 -10.79 -41.47
C LYS A 5 38.98 -9.95 -40.39
N LYS A 6 37.94 -10.48 -39.74
CA LYS A 6 37.25 -9.83 -38.62
C LYS A 6 38.15 -9.96 -37.39
N GLU A 7 38.73 -8.86 -36.93
CA GLU A 7 39.53 -8.84 -35.71
C GLU A 7 38.60 -8.92 -34.49
N ASN A 8 38.56 -10.09 -33.83
CA ASN A 8 37.95 -10.23 -32.52
C ASN A 8 38.85 -9.56 -31.49
N LYS A 9 38.64 -8.26 -31.24
CA LYS A 9 39.33 -7.54 -30.18
C LYS A 9 38.64 -7.88 -28.85
N GLY A 10 39.36 -8.58 -27.98
CA GLY A 10 38.94 -8.79 -26.59
C GLY A 10 39.08 -7.51 -25.77
N PHE A 11 38.48 -7.51 -24.58
CA PHE A 11 38.62 -6.40 -23.64
C PHE A 11 39.99 -6.42 -22.98
N THR A 12 40.58 -5.24 -22.81
CA THR A 12 41.82 -5.11 -22.02
C THR A 12 41.49 -5.22 -20.54
N LEU A 13 42.45 -5.70 -19.74
CA LEU A 13 42.30 -5.78 -18.29
C LEU A 13 41.95 -4.42 -17.68
N LEU A 14 42.57 -3.35 -18.20
CA LEU A 14 42.34 -1.98 -17.75
C LEU A 14 40.89 -1.54 -18.00
N GLU A 15 40.36 -1.84 -19.18
CA GLU A 15 38.98 -1.52 -19.56
C GLU A 15 37.97 -2.22 -18.66
N CYS A 16 38.22 -3.49 -18.30
CA CYS A 16 37.39 -4.20 -17.32
C CYS A 16 37.43 -3.54 -15.93
N ILE A 17 38.62 -3.14 -15.45
CA ILE A 17 38.77 -2.51 -14.12
C ILE A 17 38.06 -1.16 -14.08
N VAL A 18 38.26 -0.32 -15.10
CA VAL A 18 37.60 0.98 -15.21
C VAL A 18 36.09 0.81 -15.33
N GLY A 19 35.62 -0.15 -16.13
CA GLY A 19 34.21 -0.46 -16.27
C GLY A 19 33.56 -0.91 -14.95
N LEU A 20 34.21 -1.81 -14.21
CA LEU A 20 33.74 -2.26 -12.90
C LEU A 20 33.72 -1.13 -11.87
N ALA A 21 34.71 -0.23 -11.89
CA ALA A 21 34.74 0.93 -11.01
C ALA A 21 33.53 1.86 -11.25
N ILE A 22 33.20 2.14 -12.52
CA ILE A 22 32.05 2.98 -12.87
C ILE A 22 30.74 2.30 -12.45
N ILE A 23 30.57 1.01 -12.76
CA ILE A 23 29.37 0.24 -12.38
C ILE A 23 29.22 0.20 -10.86
N GLY A 24 30.32 0.04 -10.12
CA GLY A 24 30.31 0.04 -8.66
C GLY A 24 29.83 1.37 -8.06
N ILE A 25 30.32 2.49 -8.61
CA ILE A 25 29.88 3.83 -8.17
C ILE A 25 28.39 4.02 -8.48
N LEU A 26 27.93 3.66 -9.67
CA LEU A 26 26.51 3.77 -10.05
C LEU A 26 25.63 2.90 -9.15
N ALA A 27 26.03 1.66 -8.89
CA ALA A 27 25.30 0.73 -8.04
C ALA A 27 25.17 1.27 -6.60
N ALA A 28 26.20 1.92 -6.06
CA ALA A 28 26.16 2.48 -4.72
C ALA A 28 25.05 3.53 -4.53
N PHE A 29 24.70 4.28 -5.58
CA PHE A 29 23.60 5.26 -5.53
C PHE A 29 22.25 4.64 -5.94
N LEU A 30 22.25 3.74 -6.92
CA LEU A 30 21.01 3.16 -7.46
C LEU A 30 20.34 2.17 -6.50
N LEU A 31 21.13 1.31 -5.83
CA LEU A 31 20.61 0.29 -4.93
C LEU A 31 19.78 0.84 -3.76
N PRO A 32 20.23 1.86 -2.99
CA PRO A 32 19.42 2.41 -1.91
C PRO A 32 18.15 3.10 -2.44
N SER A 33 18.22 3.77 -3.59
CA SER A 33 17.04 4.39 -4.21
C SER A 33 15.99 3.34 -4.59
N LEU A 34 16.43 2.20 -5.16
CA LEU A 34 15.53 1.11 -5.54
C LEU A 34 14.94 0.42 -4.31
N ALA A 35 15.75 0.18 -3.27
CA ALA A 35 15.28 -0.38 -2.00
C ALA A 35 14.19 0.50 -1.36
N ASN A 36 14.38 1.82 -1.38
CA ASN A 36 13.38 2.76 -0.88
C ASN A 36 12.09 2.69 -1.70
N ALA A 37 12.17 2.70 -3.04
CA ALA A 37 11.00 2.60 -3.91
C ALA A 37 10.20 1.30 -3.68
N LEU A 38 10.89 0.16 -3.58
CA LEU A 38 10.25 -1.13 -3.27
C LEU A 38 9.59 -1.14 -1.89
N SER A 39 10.25 -0.56 -0.88
CA SER A 39 9.68 -0.48 0.47
C SER A 39 8.43 0.41 0.54
N LEU A 40 8.37 1.47 -0.28
CA LEU A 40 7.21 2.34 -0.39
C LEU A 40 6.04 1.64 -1.07
N GLU A 41 6.30 0.83 -2.10
CA GLU A 41 5.27 0.05 -2.79
C GLU A 41 4.62 -0.98 -1.86
N ILE A 42 5.43 -1.71 -1.08
CA ILE A 42 4.94 -2.70 -0.10
C ILE A 42 4.09 -2.03 0.98
N LYS A 43 4.47 -0.84 1.46
CA LYS A 43 3.67 -0.08 2.43
C LYS A 43 2.37 0.41 1.82
N THR A 44 2.44 0.97 0.60
CA THR A 44 1.27 1.50 -0.11
C THR A 44 0.23 0.41 -0.38
N ASP A 45 0.64 -0.82 -0.73
CA ASP A 45 -0.30 -1.90 -0.96
C ASP A 45 -1.01 -2.36 0.33
N ASN A 46 -0.30 -2.39 1.45
CA ASN A 46 -0.92 -2.64 2.76
C ASN A 46 -1.91 -1.56 3.17
N ASP A 47 -1.56 -0.29 2.95
CA ASP A 47 -2.41 0.86 3.28
C ASP A 47 -3.65 0.91 2.37
N LYS A 48 -3.51 0.56 1.08
CA LYS A 48 -4.63 0.43 0.14
C LYS A 48 -5.64 -0.61 0.61
N GLU A 49 -5.18 -1.76 1.10
CA GLU A 49 -6.09 -2.79 1.62
C GLU A 49 -6.89 -2.31 2.83
N LEU A 50 -6.23 -1.65 3.78
CA LEU A 50 -6.87 -1.05 4.96
C LEU A 50 -7.92 0.01 4.57
N ILE A 51 -7.55 0.92 3.66
CA ILE A 51 -8.44 1.97 3.16
C ILE A 51 -9.62 1.37 2.41
N SER A 52 -9.39 0.38 1.55
CA SER A 52 -10.45 -0.29 0.79
C SER A 52 -11.43 -1.02 1.70
N TYR A 53 -10.90 -1.74 2.71
CA TYR A 53 -11.71 -2.44 3.69
C TYR A 53 -12.56 -1.48 4.52
N SER A 54 -11.95 -0.39 4.98
CA SER A 54 -12.66 0.65 5.75
C SER A 54 -13.79 1.30 4.95
N LYS A 55 -13.56 1.58 3.65
CA LYS A 55 -14.60 2.09 2.74
C LYS A 55 -15.75 1.10 2.58
N HIS A 56 -15.44 -0.17 2.37
CA HIS A 56 -16.45 -1.21 2.20
C HIS A 56 -17.34 -1.37 3.45
N ILE A 57 -16.74 -1.34 4.65
CA ILE A 57 -17.50 -1.37 5.90
C ILE A 57 -18.35 -0.11 6.05
N MET A 58 -17.78 1.06 5.78
CA MET A 58 -18.50 2.34 5.86
C MET A 58 -19.72 2.36 4.94
N GLU A 59 -19.58 1.90 3.69
CA GLU A 59 -20.71 1.79 2.75
C GLU A 59 -21.77 0.82 3.24
N SER A 60 -21.35 -0.32 3.81
CA SER A 60 -22.25 -1.32 4.37
C SER A 60 -23.04 -0.76 5.57
N ILE A 61 -22.36 -0.12 6.52
CA ILE A 61 -22.99 0.51 7.69
C ILE A 61 -23.92 1.65 7.25
N LYS A 62 -23.50 2.48 6.30
CA LYS A 62 -24.34 3.55 5.75
C LYS A 62 -25.62 2.98 5.14
N SER A 63 -25.52 1.93 4.33
CA SER A 63 -26.66 1.26 3.73
C SER A 63 -27.63 0.69 4.78
N ASP A 64 -27.10 0.05 5.83
CA ASP A 64 -27.91 -0.51 6.92
C ASP A 64 -28.64 0.59 7.71
N ILE A 65 -27.99 1.73 7.95
CA ILE A 65 -28.59 2.91 8.60
C ILE A 65 -29.73 3.49 7.75
N TYR A 66 -29.56 3.61 6.42
CA TYR A 66 -30.63 4.11 5.55
C TYR A 66 -31.81 3.14 5.44
N ASN A 67 -31.56 1.83 5.53
CA ASN A 67 -32.59 0.80 5.36
C ASN A 67 -33.20 0.31 6.69
N GLU A 68 -32.90 0.98 7.82
CA GLU A 68 -33.37 0.62 9.18
C GLU A 68 -33.16 -0.86 9.54
N LYS A 69 -32.12 -1.49 8.99
CA LYS A 69 -31.83 -2.91 9.20
C LYS A 69 -30.87 -3.06 10.37
N THR A 70 -31.02 -4.10 11.19
CA THR A 70 -30.03 -4.45 12.22
C THR A 70 -28.70 -4.67 11.51
N ILE A 71 -27.70 -3.85 11.86
CA ILE A 71 -26.38 -3.76 11.25
C ILE A 71 -25.80 -5.17 11.07
N GLY A 72 -25.94 -5.68 9.86
CA GLY A 72 -25.67 -7.05 9.50
C GLY A 72 -24.30 -7.07 8.86
N ILE A 73 -23.27 -6.78 9.65
CA ILE A 73 -21.90 -6.83 9.15
C ILE A 73 -21.61 -8.31 8.92
N THR A 74 -21.87 -8.73 7.70
CA THR A 74 -21.53 -10.05 7.21
C THR A 74 -20.05 -10.19 7.47
N ASN A 75 -19.71 -11.13 8.36
CA ASN A 75 -18.35 -11.50 8.71
C ASN A 75 -17.65 -12.07 7.47
N ASP A 76 -17.34 -11.23 6.48
CA ASP A 76 -16.31 -11.50 5.50
C ASP A 76 -14.98 -11.03 6.11
N LEU A 77 -14.67 -11.65 7.23
CA LEU A 77 -13.50 -11.38 8.04
C LEU A 77 -12.30 -11.97 7.31
N LYS A 78 -11.60 -11.16 6.51
CA LYS A 78 -10.15 -11.27 6.50
C LYS A 78 -9.73 -11.16 7.97
N LYS A 79 -9.33 -12.27 8.61
CA LYS A 79 -8.98 -12.41 10.04
C LYS A 79 -7.94 -11.40 10.56
N GLU A 80 -7.36 -10.64 9.66
CA GLU A 80 -6.28 -9.69 9.86
C GLU A 80 -6.78 -8.29 10.25
N PHE A 81 -8.09 -7.99 10.17
CA PHE A 81 -8.63 -6.65 10.46
C PHE A 81 -9.77 -6.69 11.49
N LYS A 82 -9.79 -5.70 12.38
CA LYS A 82 -10.86 -5.42 13.34
C LYS A 82 -11.36 -4.00 13.12
N PHE A 83 -12.62 -3.77 13.45
CA PHE A 83 -13.23 -2.45 13.37
C PHE A 83 -14.17 -2.22 14.54
N GLU A 84 -14.32 -0.96 14.93
CA GLU A 84 -15.30 -0.48 15.90
C GLU A 84 -16.04 0.70 15.27
N TYR A 85 -17.33 0.80 15.53
CA TYR A 85 -18.12 1.92 15.03
C TYR A 85 -18.98 2.52 16.14
N SER A 86 -19.11 3.84 16.14
CA SER A 86 -19.93 4.59 17.07
C SER A 86 -20.87 5.49 16.28
N ILE A 87 -22.18 5.38 16.57
CA ILE A 87 -23.21 6.23 16.00
C ILE A 87 -23.67 7.20 17.09
N ASN A 88 -23.34 8.48 16.92
CA ASN A 88 -23.81 9.55 17.82
C ASN A 88 -24.91 10.35 17.12
N LYS A 89 -26.09 10.42 17.75
CA LYS A 89 -27.23 11.18 17.22
C LYS A 89 -27.19 12.60 17.77
N THR A 90 -27.01 13.59 16.90
CA THR A 90 -27.01 15.02 17.28
C THR A 90 -28.14 15.71 16.54
N GLU A 91 -29.18 16.16 17.27
CA GLU A 91 -30.38 16.96 16.90
C GLU A 91 -31.08 16.70 15.53
N ASN A 92 -30.36 16.60 14.41
CA ASN A 92 -30.90 16.27 13.08
C ASN A 92 -29.92 15.46 12.18
N LEU A 93 -28.82 14.97 12.73
CA LEU A 93 -27.76 14.26 11.99
C LEU A 93 -27.28 13.03 12.79
N ASN A 94 -27.09 11.92 12.08
CA ASN A 94 -26.42 10.74 12.59
C ASN A 94 -24.92 10.83 12.29
N LYS A 95 -24.09 10.98 13.32
CA LYS A 95 -22.64 11.03 13.20
C LYS A 95 -22.09 9.61 13.34
N LEU A 96 -21.59 9.05 12.24
CA LEU A 96 -20.95 7.74 12.21
C LEU A 96 -19.43 7.91 12.29
N LYS A 97 -18.84 7.35 13.34
CA LYS A 97 -17.40 7.15 13.47
C LYS A 97 -17.09 5.68 13.23
N LEU A 98 -16.13 5.40 12.36
CA LEU A 98 -15.60 4.07 12.10
C LEU A 98 -14.10 4.08 12.34
N ASP A 99 -13.65 3.28 13.29
CA ASP A 99 -12.24 3.07 13.58
C ASP A 99 -11.88 1.66 13.09
N VAL A 100 -10.91 1.57 12.19
CA VAL A 100 -10.43 0.28 11.63
C VAL A 100 -8.95 0.13 11.93
N TRP A 101 -8.57 -1.05 12.40
CA TRP A 101 -7.18 -1.38 12.70
C TRP A 101 -6.83 -2.82 12.31
N ARG A 102 -5.54 -3.05 12.07
CA ARG A 102 -5.01 -4.39 11.78
C ARG A 102 -4.75 -5.14 13.09
N VAL A 103 -5.12 -6.41 13.14
CA VAL A 103 -4.90 -7.28 14.30
C VAL A 103 -3.40 -7.52 14.47
N GLY A 104 -2.82 -7.00 15.56
CA GLY A 104 -1.39 -7.13 15.86
C GLY A 104 -0.55 -5.89 15.59
N ASN A 105 -1.15 -4.80 15.07
CA ASN A 105 -0.50 -3.49 14.99
C ASN A 105 -1.52 -2.38 15.32
N GLU A 106 -1.61 -2.00 16.60
CA GLU A 106 -2.60 -1.05 17.13
C GLU A 106 -2.28 0.43 16.80
N GLU A 107 -1.13 0.72 16.16
CA GLU A 107 -0.75 2.08 15.75
C GLU A 107 -1.35 2.50 14.39
N ASP A 108 -1.73 1.54 13.52
CA ASP A 108 -2.36 1.81 12.22
C ASP A 108 -3.89 1.92 12.37
N ILE A 109 -4.34 3.00 13.02
CA ILE A 109 -5.77 3.30 13.16
C ILE A 109 -6.17 4.27 12.04
N ILE A 110 -7.10 3.83 11.19
CA ILE A 110 -7.76 4.73 10.24
C ILE A 110 -9.16 5.06 10.78
N SER A 111 -9.33 6.30 11.23
CA SER A 111 -10.61 6.82 11.71
C SER A 111 -11.35 7.56 10.58
N TYR A 112 -12.53 7.08 10.23
CA TYR A 112 -13.44 7.74 9.30
C TYR A 112 -14.61 8.35 10.07
N GLU A 113 -14.88 9.63 9.81
CA GLU A 113 -16.04 10.33 10.35
C GLU A 113 -16.96 10.77 9.20
N VAL A 114 -18.21 10.31 9.23
CA VAL A 114 -19.22 10.65 8.22
C VAL A 114 -20.47 11.17 8.91
N LEU A 115 -20.98 12.32 8.43
CA LEU A 115 -22.26 12.87 8.83
C LEU A 115 -23.35 12.35 7.90
N LEU A 116 -24.37 11.73 8.47
CA LEU A 116 -25.53 11.22 7.76
C LEU A 116 -26.76 12.09 8.10
N PRO A 117 -27.53 12.54 7.10
CA PRO A 117 -28.83 13.19 7.30
C PRO A 117 -29.89 12.24 7.87
#